data_AF-A0A954IPM8-F1
#
_entry.id   AF-A0A954IPM8-F1
#
_cell.length_a   1.000
_cell.length_b   1.000
_cell.length_c   1.000
_cell.angle_alpha   90.00
_cell.angle_beta   90.00
_cell.angle_gamma   90.00
#
_symmetry.space_group_name_H-M   'P 1'
#
loop_
_entity.id
_entity.type
_entity.pdbx_description
1 polymer ?
#
loop_
_entity_poly.entity_id
_entity_poly.type
_entity_poly.pdbx_seq_one_letter_code
_entity_poly.pdbx_strand_id
1 'polypeptide(L)' 'KGKTSRKLMMEFKHIQKQYWGRHLWARGYFVASSGNVTDEAIMAYIRGQEDTEPGDGGDNFRVPTS' A
#
# COMPACT_ATOMS: atom_id res chain seq x y z
N LYS A 1 -5.35 3.14 -5.13
CA LYS A 1 -4.60 3.20 -3.86
C LYS A 1 -4.85 4.47 -3.04
N GLY A 2 -4.54 5.67 -3.56
CA GLY A 2 -4.66 6.93 -2.77
C GLY A 2 -6.09 7.34 -2.37
N LYS A 3 -7.04 7.33 -3.32
CA LYS A 3 -8.44 7.70 -3.02
C LYS A 3 -9.08 6.78 -1.98
N THR A 4 -8.86 5.47 -2.12
CA THR A 4 -9.39 4.46 -1.19
C THR A 4 -8.74 4.58 0.19
N SER A 5 -7.42 4.81 0.25
CA SER A 5 -6.71 5.09 1.50
C SER A 5 -7.28 6.31 2.24
N ARG A 6 -7.49 7.42 1.54
CA ARG A 6 -8.11 8.63 2.13
C ARG A 6 -9.53 8.34 2.63
N LYS A 7 -10.36 7.68 1.83
CA LYS A 7 -11.75 7.36 2.20
C LYS A 7 -11.82 6.52 3.48
N LEU A 8 -11.03 5.44 3.56
CA LEU A 8 -10.99 4.55 4.73
C LEU A 8 -10.54 5.28 6.00
N MET A 9 -9.50 6.14 5.92
CA MET A 9 -9.07 6.93 7.07
C MET A 9 -10.10 7.96 7.54
N MET A 10 -10.92 8.50 6.62
CA MET A 10 -11.99 9.44 6.98
C MET A 10 -13.16 8.73 7.66
N GLU A 11 -13.57 7.57 7.15
CA GLU A 11 -14.70 6.78 7.65
C GLU A 11 -14.36 6.05 8.96
N PHE A 12 -13.13 5.55 9.10
CA PHE A 12 -12.72 4.70 10.22
C PHE A 12 -11.57 5.32 11.02
N LYS A 13 -11.93 6.06 12.07
CA LYS A 13 -10.94 6.77 12.93
C LYS A 13 -9.92 5.85 13.60
N HIS A 14 -10.26 4.58 13.86
CA HIS A 14 -9.33 3.61 14.40
C HIS A 14 -8.25 3.20 13.38
N ILE A 15 -8.60 3.11 12.09
CA ILE A 15 -7.63 2.85 11.00
C ILE A 15 -6.64 4.00 10.89
N GLN A 16 -7.11 5.25 10.97
CA GLN A 16 -6.25 6.43 10.96
C GLN A 16 -5.23 6.44 12.11
N LYS A 17 -5.61 5.94 13.29
CA LYS A 17 -4.72 5.84 14.47
C LYS A 17 -3.73 4.67 14.38
N GLN A 18 -4.04 3.63 13.62
CA GLN A 18 -3.18 2.45 13.48
C GLN A 18 -2.15 2.65 12.36
N TYR A 19 -2.57 3.25 11.25
CA TYR A 19 -1.71 3.51 10.10
C TYR A 19 -1.40 5.01 10.03
N TRP A 20 -0.32 5.40 10.72
CA TRP A 20 0.19 6.76 10.74
C TRP A 20 0.73 7.09 9.33
N GLY A 21 0.72 8.35 8.90
CA GLY A 21 1.47 8.74 7.70
C GLY A 21 1.00 8.21 6.33
N ARG A 22 -0.17 7.56 6.22
CA ARG A 22 -0.76 7.03 4.96
C ARG A 22 -0.16 5.70 4.47
N HIS A 23 0.45 4.91 5.35
CA HIS A 23 0.96 3.54 5.06
C HIS A 23 -0.14 2.46 5.06
N LEU A 24 -1.34 2.77 4.56
CA LEU A 24 -2.44 1.79 4.54
C LEU A 24 -2.21 0.67 3.51
N TRP A 25 -1.47 0.98 2.46
CA TRP A 25 -1.18 0.02 1.39
C TRP A 25 0.31 -0.08 1.20
N ALA A 26 0.79 -1.29 0.92
CA ALA A 26 2.17 -1.53 0.51
C ALA A 26 2.57 -0.63 -0.67
N ARG A 27 3.85 -0.31 -0.79
CA ARG A 27 4.37 0.59 -1.84
C ARG A 27 4.14 0.02 -3.24
N GLY A 28 4.28 -1.30 -3.43
CA GLY A 28 4.09 -1.98 -4.70
C GLY A 28 2.62 -2.09 -5.15
N TYR A 29 2.44 -2.63 -6.35
CA TYR A 29 1.19 -3.24 -6.81
C TYR A 29 1.50 -4.38 -7.80
N PHE A 30 0.62 -5.36 -7.88
CA PHE A 30 0.67 -6.44 -8.88
C PHE A 30 -0.44 -6.25 -9.91
N VAL A 31 -0.13 -6.47 -11.18
CA VAL A 31 -1.10 -6.42 -12.29
C VAL A 31 -0.79 -7.58 -13.24
N ALA A 32 -1.83 -8.31 -13.61
CA ALA A 32 -1.81 -9.32 -14.66
C ALA A 32 -3.16 -9.31 -15.40
N SER A 33 -3.18 -9.87 -16.61
CA SER A 33 -4.41 -10.05 -17.37
C SER A 33 -5.29 -11.13 -16.73
N SER A 34 -6.61 -11.05 -16.94
CA SER A 34 -7.61 -11.92 -16.30
C SER A 34 -7.48 -13.42 -16.64
N GLY A 35 -6.66 -13.78 -17.64
CA GLY A 35 -6.39 -15.18 -18.03
C GLY A 35 -5.00 -15.68 -17.66
N ASN A 36 -4.14 -14.85 -17.06
CA ASN A 36 -2.76 -15.21 -16.68
C ASN A 36 -2.49 -14.98 -15.18
N VAL A 37 -3.55 -14.92 -14.36
CA VAL A 37 -3.44 -14.88 -12.90
C VAL A 37 -3.36 -16.32 -12.40
N THR A 38 -2.27 -16.65 -11.73
CA THR A 38 -2.11 -17.92 -11.01
C THR A 38 -1.83 -17.64 -9.55
N ASP A 39 -2.19 -18.57 -8.68
CA ASP A 39 -1.97 -18.45 -7.24
C ASP A 39 -0.46 -18.34 -6.95
N GLU A 40 0.37 -19.06 -7.70
CA GLU A 40 1.83 -19.01 -7.57
C GLU A 40 2.38 -17.61 -7.88
N ALA A 41 1.87 -16.95 -8.92
CA ALA A 41 2.31 -15.60 -9.29
C ALA A 41 1.91 -14.56 -8.23
N ILE A 42 0.70 -14.69 -7.67
CA ILE A 42 0.24 -13.82 -6.58
C ILE A 42 1.09 -14.04 -5.33
N MET A 43 1.33 -15.31 -4.96
CA MET A 43 2.15 -15.67 -3.80
C MET A 43 3.60 -15.20 -3.95
N ALA A 44 4.19 -15.37 -5.13
CA ALA A 44 5.54 -14.89 -5.42
C ALA A 44 5.63 -13.37 -5.28
N TYR A 45 4.63 -12.63 -5.79
CA TYR A 45 4.57 -11.18 -5.64
C TYR A 45 4.47 -10.77 -4.16
N ILE A 46 3.60 -11.41 -3.37
CA ILE A 46 3.43 -11.09 -1.94
C ILE A 46 4.72 -11.34 -1.17
N ARG A 47 5.35 -12.51 -1.35
CA ARG A 47 6.62 -12.86 -0.67
C ARG A 47 7.74 -11.88 -1.02
N GLY A 48 7.79 -11.42 -2.26
CA GLY A 48 8.79 -10.45 -2.70
C GLY A 48 8.58 -9.02 -2.15
N GLN A 49 7.46 -8.71 -1.51
CA GLN A 49 7.24 -7.38 -0.91
C GLN A 49 7.93 -7.22 0.46
N GLU A 50 8.24 -8.30 1.18
CA GLU A 50 8.77 -8.25 2.55
C GLU A 50 10.06 -7.43 2.66
N ASP A 51 10.93 -7.47 1.65
CA ASP A 51 12.21 -6.77 1.65
C ASP A 51 12.14 -5.32 1.10
N THR A 52 10.96 -4.87 0.66
CA THR A 52 10.83 -3.60 -0.10
C THR A 52 10.23 -2.46 0.71
N GLU A 53 9.70 -2.71 1.90
CA GLU A 53 9.15 -1.67 2.78
C GLU A 53 10.25 -1.09 3.68
N PRO A 54 10.62 0.20 3.51
CA PRO A 54 11.43 0.87 4.52
C PRO A 54 10.65 0.89 5.84
N GLY A 55 11.34 0.74 6.98
CA GLY A 55 10.72 1.02 8.28
C GLY A 55 10.10 2.43 8.31
N ASP A 56 9.17 2.65 9.25
CA ASP A 56 8.19 3.77 9.36
C ASP A 56 8.70 5.24 9.19
N GLY A 57 9.97 5.48 8.84
CA GLY A 57 10.55 6.80 8.58
C GLY A 57 11.32 6.95 7.25
N GLY A 58 11.28 5.98 6.33
CA GLY A 58 12.05 6.04 5.07
C GLY A 58 11.44 6.86 3.92
N ASP A 59 10.24 7.40 4.07
CA ASP A 59 9.47 7.94 2.96
C ASP A 59 9.69 9.45 2.76
N ASN A 60 10.59 9.81 1.83
CA ASN A 60 10.76 11.17 1.28
C ASN A 60 9.56 11.66 0.43
N PHE A 61 8.33 11.28 0.78
CA PHE A 61 7.14 11.69 0.05
C PHE A 61 6.67 13.08 0.52
N ARG A 62 7.05 14.13 -0.23
CA ARG A 62 6.58 15.50 0.00
C ARG A 62 5.30 15.75 -0.80
N VAL A 63 4.21 16.11 -0.13
CA VAL A 63 3.03 16.70 -0.78
C VAL A 63 3.34 18.15 -1.12
N PRO A 64 3.23 18.59 -2.39
CA PRO A 64 3.30 20.01 -2.72
C PRO A 64 2.06 20.68 -2.12
N THR A 65 2.28 21.61 -1.20
CA THR A 65 1.25 22.59 -0.81
C THR A 65 1.18 23.64 -1.93
N SER A 66 0.01 23.77 -2.54
CA SER A 66 -0.36 24.96 -3.33
C SER A 66 -0.79 26.09 -2.40
#